data_AF-A0A9W9IX86-F1
#
_entry.id   AF-A0A9W9IX86-F1
#
_cell.length_a   1.000
_cell.length_b   1.000
_cell.length_c   1.000
_cell.angle_alpha   90.00
_cell.angle_beta   90.00
_cell.angle_gamma   90.00
#
_symmetry.space_group_name_H-M   'P 1'
#
loop_
_entity.id
_entity.type
_entity.pdbx_description
1 polymer ?
#
loop_
_entity_poly.entity_id
_entity_poly.type
_entity_poly.pdbx_seq_one_letter_code
_entity_poly.pdbx_strand_id
1 'polypeptide(L)'
;MPYDNYGSWYSYKNCGINSEGNHYCSRNYGSGVFNSNSYHYSNQDGFYYYSNHDGNTYYNSGNGYAVYTPPPAPAEYYQESDNYGKLASNQHAKKGED
;
A
#
# COMPACT_ATOMS: atom_id res chain seq x y z
N MET A 1 4.04 -2.10 -14.69
CA MET A 1 4.01 -1.58 -13.32
C MET A 1 3.84 -2.76 -12.38
N PRO A 2 4.55 -2.81 -11.24
CA PRO A 2 4.47 -3.93 -10.31
C PRO A 2 3.12 -3.97 -9.57
N TYR A 3 2.80 -5.14 -9.03
CA TYR A 3 1.70 -5.38 -8.11
C TYR A 3 2.27 -5.88 -6.78
N ASP A 4 1.58 -5.61 -5.69
CA ASP A 4 1.89 -6.24 -4.40
C ASP A 4 1.24 -7.63 -4.27
N ASN A 5 1.41 -8.27 -3.11
CA ASN A 5 0.87 -9.61 -2.84
C ASN A 5 -0.66 -9.65 -2.66
N TYR A 6 -1.32 -8.49 -2.61
CA TYR A 6 -2.78 -8.35 -2.62
C TYR A 6 -3.33 -7.97 -3.99
N GLY A 7 -2.46 -7.85 -5.01
CA GLY A 7 -2.84 -7.47 -6.37
C GLY A 7 -3.05 -5.96 -6.55
N SER A 8 -2.71 -5.14 -5.56
CA SER A 8 -2.80 -3.68 -5.69
C SER A 8 -1.67 -3.16 -6.56
N TRP A 9 -2.02 -2.27 -7.49
CA TRP A 9 -1.06 -1.64 -8.39
C TRP A 9 -0.29 -0.52 -7.67
N TYR A 10 0.99 -0.34 -8.02
CA TYR A 10 1.74 0.82 -7.56
C TYR A 10 2.83 1.25 -8.55
N SER A 11 3.33 2.47 -8.38
CA SER A 11 4.54 2.97 -9.04
C SER A 11 5.63 3.26 -8.01
N TYR A 12 6.90 3.08 -8.40
CA TYR A 12 8.02 3.55 -7.58
C TYR A 12 8.15 5.07 -7.69
N LYS A 13 8.17 5.78 -6.57
CA LYS A 13 8.44 7.23 -6.54
C LYS A 13 9.92 7.52 -6.35
N ASN A 14 10.52 6.87 -5.37
CA ASN A 14 11.92 7.07 -5.01
C ASN A 14 12.43 5.80 -4.33
N CYS A 15 13.59 5.31 -4.75
CA CYS A 15 14.22 4.16 -4.12
C CYS A 15 15.73 4.27 -4.21
N GLY A 16 16.43 3.66 -3.27
CA GLY A 16 17.88 3.66 -3.28
C GLY A 16 18.45 2.90 -2.11
N ILE A 17 19.78 2.91 -2.08
CA ILE A 17 20.61 2.40 -1.01
C ILE A 17 21.52 3.55 -0.58
N ASN A 18 21.54 3.88 0.71
CA ASN A 18 22.43 4.92 1.22
C ASN A 18 23.86 4.39 1.39
N SER A 19 24.81 5.26 1.77
CA SER A 19 26.23 4.87 1.93
C SER A 19 26.48 3.83 3.02
N GLU A 20 25.53 3.63 3.93
CA GLU A 20 25.58 2.64 5.01
C GLU A 20 24.93 1.32 4.57
N GLY A 21 24.43 1.25 3.34
CA GLY A 21 23.77 0.07 2.79
C GLY A 21 22.29 -0.06 3.18
N ASN A 22 21.69 0.98 3.75
CA ASN A 22 20.27 0.98 4.10
C ASN A 22 19.42 1.20 2.86
N HIS A 23 18.44 0.32 2.65
CA HIS A 23 17.51 0.40 1.54
C HIS A 23 16.28 1.22 1.91
N TYR A 24 15.86 2.09 1.02
CA TYR A 24 14.60 2.82 1.14
C TYR A 24 13.83 2.77 -0.18
N CYS A 25 12.50 2.69 -0.08
CA CYS A 25 11.63 2.62 -1.24
C CYS A 25 10.25 3.23 -0.93
N SER A 26 9.95 4.36 -1.57
CA SER A 26 8.62 4.99 -1.60
C SER A 26 7.83 4.51 -2.81
N ARG A 27 6.57 4.13 -2.58
CA ARG A 27 5.63 3.62 -3.58
C ARG A 27 4.37 4.47 -3.59
N ASN A 28 3.78 4.63 -4.77
CA ASN A 28 2.53 5.35 -4.98
C ASN A 28 1.45 4.40 -5.44
N TYR A 29 0.41 4.25 -4.63
CA TYR A 29 -0.78 3.45 -4.93
C TYR A 29 -1.93 4.27 -5.53
N GLY A 30 -1.70 5.56 -5.78
CA GLY A 30 -2.70 6.48 -6.31
C GLY A 30 -3.56 7.13 -5.23
N SER A 31 -4.61 7.81 -5.68
CA SER A 31 -5.64 8.39 -4.80
C SER A 31 -6.65 7.32 -4.35
N GLY A 32 -7.30 7.53 -3.21
CA GLY A 32 -8.35 6.63 -2.69
C GLY A 32 -7.85 5.49 -1.80
N VAL A 33 -6.55 5.44 -1.49
CA VAL A 33 -5.98 4.59 -0.43
C VAL A 33 -5.69 5.44 0.82
N PHE A 34 -5.66 4.82 1.99
CA PHE A 34 -5.36 5.50 3.25
C PHE A 34 -3.98 6.17 3.25
N ASN A 35 -3.02 5.52 2.60
CA ASN A 35 -1.65 6.01 2.49
C ASN A 35 -1.13 5.87 1.06
N SER A 36 -1.25 6.96 0.30
CA SER A 36 -0.73 7.02 -1.07
C SER A 36 0.80 7.08 -1.14
N ASN A 37 1.48 7.28 -0.01
CA ASN A 37 2.95 7.36 0.08
C ASN A 37 3.50 6.19 0.89
N SER A 38 3.14 4.97 0.47
CA SER A 38 3.65 3.76 1.09
C SER A 38 5.18 3.73 1.06
N TYR A 39 5.78 3.19 2.11
CA TYR A 39 7.21 3.28 2.31
C TYR A 39 7.76 1.99 2.91
N HIS A 40 8.90 1.55 2.41
CA HIS A 40 9.69 0.49 3.00
C HIS A 40 11.10 1.00 3.27
N TYR A 41 11.60 0.68 4.45
CA TYR A 41 12.99 0.89 4.83
C TYR A 41 13.55 -0.37 5.46
N SER A 42 14.80 -0.68 5.16
CA SER A 42 15.55 -1.71 5.86
C SER A 42 17.01 -1.29 6.03
N ASN A 43 17.60 -1.66 7.16
CA ASN A 43 19.04 -1.53 7.37
C ASN A 43 19.74 -2.89 7.25
N GLN A 44 21.07 -2.88 7.34
CA GLN A 44 21.86 -4.12 7.30
C GLN A 44 21.74 -4.94 8.60
N ASP A 45 21.44 -4.29 9.71
CA ASP A 45 21.34 -4.90 11.04
C ASP A 45 19.99 -5.63 11.29
N GLY A 46 19.17 -5.77 10.24
CA GLY A 46 17.89 -6.47 10.31
C GLY A 46 16.71 -5.62 10.82
N PHE A 47 16.91 -4.32 11.07
CA PHE A 47 15.82 -3.38 11.24
C PHE A 47 15.05 -3.25 9.92
N TYR A 48 13.73 -3.22 10.02
CA TYR A 48 12.91 -2.82 8.89
C TYR A 48 11.62 -2.14 9.32
N TYR A 49 11.13 -1.27 8.45
CA TYR A 49 9.89 -0.54 8.61
C TYR A 49 9.07 -0.62 7.33
N TYR A 50 7.78 -0.87 7.50
CA TYR A 50 6.76 -0.78 6.46
C TYR A 50 5.70 0.23 6.87
N SER A 51 5.35 1.12 5.95
CA SER A 51 4.16 1.94 5.98
C SER A 51 3.36 1.58 4.73
N ASN A 52 2.25 0.88 4.92
CA ASN A 52 1.50 0.26 3.83
C ASN A 52 0.35 1.14 3.37
N HIS A 53 -0.20 0.84 2.18
CA HIS A 53 -1.21 1.67 1.51
C HIS A 53 -2.57 1.66 2.20
N ASP A 54 -2.87 0.58 2.92
CA ASP A 54 -4.04 0.42 3.78
C ASP A 54 -3.90 1.20 5.11
N GLY A 55 -2.77 1.85 5.34
CA GLY A 55 -2.51 2.67 6.52
C GLY A 55 -1.92 1.88 7.69
N ASN A 56 -1.73 0.56 7.58
CA ASN A 56 -1.04 -0.18 8.61
C ASN A 56 0.48 0.11 8.58
N THR A 57 1.13 -0.08 9.72
CA THR A 57 2.59 -0.04 9.79
C THR A 57 3.14 -1.27 10.48
N TYR A 58 4.36 -1.63 10.11
CA TYR A 58 5.10 -2.67 10.77
C TYR A 58 6.52 -2.20 11.02
N TYR A 59 6.99 -2.33 12.24
CA TYR A 59 8.32 -1.96 12.69
C TYR A 59 9.00 -3.18 13.27
N ASN A 60 10.25 -3.43 12.88
CA ASN A 60 11.12 -4.43 13.50
C ASN A 60 12.46 -3.78 13.85
N SER A 61 12.90 -4.03 15.08
CA SER A 61 14.17 -3.52 15.61
C SER A 61 15.40 -4.36 15.22
N GLY A 62 15.23 -5.52 14.60
CA GLY A 62 16.29 -6.52 14.37
C GLY A 62 16.69 -7.32 15.61
N ASN A 63 16.25 -6.93 16.81
CA ASN A 63 16.70 -7.50 18.08
C ASN A 63 15.57 -8.21 18.86
N GLY A 64 14.63 -8.82 18.13
CA GLY A 64 13.51 -9.56 18.71
C GLY A 64 12.31 -8.71 19.15
N TYR A 65 12.37 -7.38 19.00
CA TYR A 65 11.22 -6.49 19.20
C TYR A 65 10.60 -6.07 17.88
N ALA A 66 9.28 -6.22 17.76
CA ALA A 66 8.49 -5.79 16.62
C ALA A 66 7.15 -5.20 17.05
N VAL A 67 6.67 -4.23 16.29
CA VAL A 67 5.38 -3.56 16.51
C VAL A 67 4.60 -3.58 15.21
N TYR A 68 3.37 -4.09 15.28
CA TYR A 68 2.37 -3.93 14.25
C TYR A 68 1.37 -2.87 14.69
N THR A 69 1.18 -1.84 13.87
CA THR A 69 0.11 -0.86 14.07
C THR A 69 -0.96 -1.18 13.03
N PRO A 70 -2.18 -1.56 13.47
CA PRO A 70 -3.26 -1.85 12.53
C PRO A 70 -3.63 -0.60 11.72
N PRO A 71 -4.32 -0.76 10.58
CA PRO A 71 -4.97 0.35 9.90
C PRO A 71 -5.81 1.16 10.89
N PRO A 72 -5.98 2.47 10.67
CA PRO A 72 -7.01 3.22 11.38
C PRO A 72 -8.35 2.51 11.19
N ALA A 73 -9.19 2.53 12.23
CA ALA A 73 -10.57 2.09 12.07
C ALA A 73 -11.17 2.82 10.86
N PRO A 74 -12.01 2.17 10.05
CA PRO A 74 -12.79 2.89 9.06
C PRO A 74 -13.51 4.00 9.82
N ALA A 75 -13.27 5.25 9.42
CA ALA A 75 -13.96 6.39 10.02
C ALA A 75 -15.45 6.06 10.01
N GLU A 76 -16.11 6.12 11.17
CA GLU A 76 -17.56 6.09 11.21
C GLU A 76 -18.06 7.13 10.20
N TYR A 77 -18.86 6.61 9.28
CA TYR A 77 -19.13 7.16 7.97
C TYR A 77 -19.94 8.45 8.07
N TYR A 78 -19.33 9.63 7.88
CA TYR A 78 -20.05 10.75 7.26
C TYR A 78 -19.93 10.58 5.75
N GLN A 79 -21.02 10.12 5.15
CA GLN A 79 -21.27 10.27 3.72
C GLN A 79 -21.42 11.76 3.41
N GLU A 80 -20.40 12.35 2.82
CA GLU A 80 -20.68 13.23 1.68
C GLU A 80 -20.30 12.44 0.43
N SER A 81 -21.34 11.91 -0.17
CA SER A 81 -21.34 11.21 -1.44
C SER A 81 -20.83 12.13 -2.54
N ASP A 82 -19.74 11.74 -3.19
CA ASP A 82 -19.65 11.79 -4.65
C ASP A 82 -18.64 10.77 -5.17
N ASN A 83 -19.16 9.73 -5.84
CA ASN A 83 -18.46 8.77 -6.71
C ASN A 83 -17.61 7.64 -6.08
N TYR A 84 -18.24 6.76 -5.29
CA TYR A 84 -17.77 5.37 -5.14
C TYR A 84 -18.85 4.36 -5.59
N GLY A 85 -19.53 4.65 -6.71
CA GLY A 85 -20.68 3.87 -7.19
C GLY A 85 -20.67 3.53 -8.69
N LYS A 86 -19.53 3.63 -9.38
CA LYS A 86 -19.45 3.38 -10.84
C LYS A 86 -18.40 2.37 -11.30
N LEU A 87 -17.95 1.45 -10.45
CA LEU A 87 -17.01 0.39 -10.88
C LEU A 87 -17.55 -1.04 -10.72
N ALA A 88 -18.84 -1.21 -10.44
CA ALA A 88 -19.49 -2.52 -10.38
C ALA A 88 -20.73 -2.59 -11.30
N SER A 89 -20.52 -2.44 -12.61
CA SER A 89 -21.45 -3.01 -13.60
C SER A 89 -20.79 -3.13 -14.98
N ASN A 90 -20.62 -4.38 -15.40
CA ASN A 90 -20.53 -4.86 -16.78
C ASN A 90 -19.16 -4.92 -17.47
N GLN A 91 -18.45 -6.02 -17.23
CA GLN A 91 -17.51 -6.62 -18.18
C GLN A 91 -17.82 -8.13 -18.32
N HIS A 92 -18.83 -8.46 -19.13
CA HIS A 92 -18.84 -9.70 -19.92
C HIS A 92 -19.88 -9.56 -21.04
N ALA A 93 -19.47 -8.99 -22.17
CA ALA A 93 -20.26 -9.02 -23.40
C ALA A 93 -19.47 -9.82 -24.43
N LYS A 94 -19.78 -11.12 -24.60
CA LYS A 94 -19.74 -11.84 -25.89
C LYS A 94 -20.55 -13.15 -25.85
N LYS A 95 -21.42 -13.26 -26.86
CA LYS A 95 -21.92 -14.44 -27.61
C LYS A 95 -23.19 -15.20 -27.16
N GLY A 96 -24.14 -15.26 -28.10
CA GLY A 96 -25.33 -16.12 -28.19
C GLY A 96 -26.46 -15.36 -28.91
N GLU A 97 -26.63 -15.52 -30.24
CA GLU A 97 -27.78 -16.21 -30.92
C GLU A 97 -28.96 -15.22 -31.13
N ASP A 98 -29.53 -14.98 -32.31
CA ASP A 98 -29.80 -15.79 -33.52
C ASP A 98 -29.53 -15.06 -34.85
#